data_AF-A0A7W2MFG9-F1
#
_entry.id   AF-A0A7W2MFG9-F1
#
_cell.length_a   1.000
_cell.length_b   1.000
_cell.length_c   1.000
_cell.angle_alpha   90.00
_cell.angle_beta   90.00
_cell.angle_gamma   90.00
#
_symmetry.space_group_name_H-M   'P 1'
#
loop_
_entity.id
_entity.type
_entity.pdbx_description
1 polymer ?
#
loop_
_entity_poly.entity_id
_entity_poly.type
_entity_poly.pdbx_seq_one_letter_code
_entity_poly.pdbx_strand_id
1 'polypeptide(L)'
;MKTVKNLSLAVLAVLAGCGGDDGSNGSNGIDGESAFNSLVSQTLLNVGHAQCLNGGVKIDSGVDDDSSGVLDTNEVDATEFVCSPTLTQTQGSALTATTHNLWYEQGQSVLAQAAINTQSLVNTKGKAKNIILFVGDGMGISTVTATRILAGQQLGKLGEEHQLSFDKFPFSGFAKTYNVDAQTPDSAGTMTAMMSGVKTDAGVIGVNEAISRGDCASVSGNELVTALELAEIAGKSTGIISTARITHATPAATYAKSAERNWEDNSDMPAAAVAAGCVDIASQLISFEDDMQSRFSGAKVNGIEVVMGGGRRHFLPKDAAFNSTDAASAIEGDRTDGRDLTAEWQAQYPAGSFVTDQAGFDAVDANTTPRLFGLFNESHMQYEVDRGNDIAGEPSLREMTNKAIDILDNNEQGFFLMVEAGRIDHGHHAGSAHGALTDAIAFADAVQAAVEATNPEETLIIVTADHSHVFTMAGYPKRGNPILGKVVSVGSTEPSLASDGMPYTTLGYTNGKGFRDLGAETNADASYSADAVTGRQDLSMVDTQSTGFHQEALVPTSSETHAGEDVGIYAQGPGAHLITGTNEQSVIFHVMDYAADLVVKAEQALN
;
A
#
# COMPACT_ATOMS: atom_id res chain seq x y z
N MET A 1 -57.83 -22.34 -0.91
CA MET A 1 -59.14 -23.02 -1.10
C MET A 1 -58.88 -24.35 -1.83
N LYS A 2 -59.58 -25.42 -1.41
CA LYS A 2 -59.47 -26.85 -1.77
C LYS A 2 -58.49 -27.68 -0.91
N THR A 3 -58.90 -28.12 0.29
CA THR A 3 -59.64 -29.36 0.64
C THR A 3 -58.78 -30.63 0.55
N VAL A 4 -58.25 -31.15 1.67
CA VAL A 4 -58.87 -32.02 2.71
C VAL A 4 -58.94 -33.49 2.30
N LYS A 5 -58.31 -34.38 3.08
CA LYS A 5 -58.98 -35.49 3.80
C LYS A 5 -58.02 -36.27 4.72
N ASN A 6 -58.33 -36.20 6.01
CA ASN A 6 -58.06 -37.24 7.01
C ASN A 6 -58.65 -38.59 6.55
N LEU A 7 -58.08 -39.72 6.99
CA LEU A 7 -58.81 -40.70 7.81
C LEU A 7 -57.89 -41.80 8.37
N SER A 8 -58.01 -42.01 9.67
CA SER A 8 -57.57 -43.11 10.51
C SER A 8 -58.03 -44.50 10.05
N LEU A 9 -57.34 -45.57 10.45
CA LEU A 9 -58.01 -46.74 11.05
C LEU A 9 -57.03 -47.64 11.86
N ALA A 10 -57.50 -48.02 13.04
CA ALA A 10 -56.84 -48.83 14.05
C ALA A 10 -57.09 -50.33 13.85
N VAL A 11 -56.23 -51.18 14.43
CA VAL A 11 -56.66 -52.45 15.06
C VAL A 11 -55.80 -52.71 16.30
N LEU A 12 -56.43 -52.58 17.48
CA LEU A 12 -56.01 -53.16 18.75
C LEU A 12 -56.53 -54.61 18.79
N ALA A 13 -55.68 -55.55 19.20
CA ALA A 13 -56.12 -56.85 19.70
C ALA A 13 -55.54 -57.03 21.12
N VAL A 14 -56.45 -57.09 22.08
CA VAL A 14 -56.22 -57.30 23.51
C VAL A 14 -56.20 -58.80 23.79
N LEU A 15 -55.17 -59.29 24.47
CA LEU A 15 -55.19 -60.56 25.18
C LEU A 15 -54.81 -60.29 26.64
N ALA A 16 -55.79 -60.43 27.53
CA ALA A 16 -55.61 -60.39 28.97
C ALA A 16 -55.14 -61.77 29.46
N GLY A 17 -53.98 -61.80 30.10
CA GLY A 17 -53.44 -62.93 30.87
C GLY A 17 -53.20 -62.50 32.31
N CYS A 18 -53.63 -63.34 33.25
CA CYS A 18 -53.73 -63.10 34.69
C CYS A 18 -52.42 -62.71 35.38
N GLY A 19 -52.54 -61.93 36.45
CA GLY A 19 -51.44 -61.36 37.23
C GLY A 19 -50.58 -62.36 38.00
N GLY A 20 -49.29 -62.03 38.06
CA GLY A 20 -48.36 -62.35 39.13
C GLY A 20 -47.74 -61.04 39.59
N ASP A 21 -47.59 -60.86 40.90
CA ASP A 21 -46.92 -59.71 41.49
C ASP A 21 -45.42 -59.76 41.20
N ASP A 22 -44.91 -58.79 40.44
CA ASP A 22 -43.47 -58.61 40.21
C ASP A 22 -42.88 -57.84 41.39
N GLY A 23 -41.79 -58.38 41.97
CA GLY A 23 -41.08 -57.77 43.10
C GLY A 23 -40.53 -56.38 42.77
N SER A 24 -40.27 -55.60 43.83
CA SER A 24 -39.69 -54.25 43.74
C SER A 24 -38.39 -54.26 42.91
N ASN A 25 -38.28 -53.36 41.92
CA ASN A 25 -37.01 -53.14 41.24
C ASN A 25 -35.93 -52.76 42.27
N GLY A 26 -34.75 -53.38 42.17
CA GLY A 26 -33.57 -52.92 42.89
C GLY A 26 -33.21 -51.49 42.45
N SER A 27 -32.59 -50.72 43.33
CA SER A 27 -32.09 -49.38 43.02
C SER A 27 -31.11 -49.46 41.84
N ASN A 28 -31.25 -48.57 40.86
CA ASN A 28 -30.26 -48.44 39.79
C ASN A 28 -28.87 -48.20 40.40
N GLY A 29 -27.82 -48.74 39.79
CA GLY A 29 -26.46 -48.32 40.08
C GLY A 29 -26.26 -46.84 39.76
N ILE A 30 -25.25 -46.21 40.36
CA ILE A 30 -24.84 -44.84 40.00
C ILE A 30 -24.19 -44.92 38.62
N ASP A 31 -24.65 -44.11 37.67
CA ASP A 31 -24.01 -43.98 36.36
C ASP A 31 -22.56 -43.50 36.53
N GLY A 32 -21.62 -44.05 35.75
CA GLY A 32 -20.24 -43.54 35.73
C GLY A 32 -20.19 -42.15 35.10
N GLU A 33 -19.16 -41.35 35.42
CA GLU A 33 -18.96 -40.05 34.78
C GLU A 33 -18.71 -40.21 33.27
N SER A 34 -19.33 -39.35 32.46
CA SER A 34 -19.10 -39.27 31.02
C SER A 34 -17.63 -38.95 30.74
N ALA A 35 -17.02 -39.64 29.76
CA ALA A 35 -15.68 -39.27 29.28
C ALA A 35 -15.73 -37.94 28.49
N PHE A 36 -14.63 -37.21 28.48
CA PHE A 36 -14.44 -36.01 27.64
C PHE A 36 -14.68 -36.35 26.16
N ASN A 37 -15.25 -35.41 25.41
CA ASN A 37 -15.57 -35.63 24.00
C ASN A 37 -14.32 -35.46 23.15
N SER A 38 -14.04 -36.41 22.25
CA SER A 38 -13.05 -36.19 21.21
C SER A 38 -13.66 -35.42 20.05
N LEU A 39 -13.05 -34.29 19.68
CA LEU A 39 -13.49 -33.44 18.59
C LEU A 39 -12.53 -33.54 17.40
N VAL A 40 -13.06 -33.27 16.21
CA VAL A 40 -12.30 -33.20 14.97
C VAL A 40 -12.70 -31.94 14.22
N SER A 41 -11.73 -31.09 13.88
CA SER A 41 -11.90 -29.90 13.07
C SER A 41 -11.26 -30.08 11.70
N GLN A 42 -11.95 -29.62 10.65
CA GLN A 42 -11.46 -29.69 9.27
C GLN A 42 -11.32 -28.29 8.69
N THR A 43 -10.12 -27.96 8.22
CA THR A 43 -9.83 -26.70 7.55
C THR A 43 -9.44 -26.95 6.11
N LEU A 44 -10.13 -26.33 5.16
CA LEU A 44 -9.79 -26.41 3.74
C LEU A 44 -8.47 -25.69 3.47
N LEU A 45 -7.57 -26.33 2.74
CA LEU A 45 -6.27 -25.79 2.36
C LEU A 45 -6.30 -25.35 0.90
N ASN A 46 -5.94 -24.09 0.68
CA ASN A 46 -5.84 -23.53 -0.66
C ASN A 46 -4.68 -24.14 -1.46
N VAL A 47 -4.80 -24.10 -2.78
CA VAL A 47 -3.72 -24.46 -3.70
C VAL A 47 -2.50 -23.58 -3.41
N GLY A 48 -1.34 -24.21 -3.21
CA GLY A 48 -0.13 -23.53 -2.74
C GLY A 48 0.13 -23.60 -1.25
N HIS A 49 -0.67 -24.36 -0.50
CA HIS A 49 -0.34 -24.66 0.89
C HIS A 49 0.99 -25.44 0.98
N ALA A 50 1.88 -25.06 1.89
CA ALA A 50 3.24 -25.62 2.01
C ALA A 50 3.27 -27.15 2.16
N GLN A 51 2.30 -27.72 2.87
CA GLN A 51 2.16 -29.18 3.03
C GLN A 51 1.40 -29.83 1.86
N CYS A 52 0.46 -29.10 1.24
CA CYS A 52 -0.46 -29.61 0.24
C CYS A 52 -0.48 -28.70 -0.99
N LEU A 53 0.52 -28.87 -1.86
CA LEU A 53 0.77 -27.99 -3.00
C LEU A 53 -0.46 -27.78 -3.91
N ASN A 54 -1.29 -28.81 -4.07
CA ASN A 54 -2.50 -28.81 -4.90
C ASN A 54 -3.78 -28.55 -4.09
N GLY A 55 -3.66 -27.96 -2.89
CA GLY A 55 -4.75 -27.84 -1.93
C GLY A 55 -4.99 -29.15 -1.19
N GLY A 56 -5.93 -29.14 -0.23
CA GLY A 56 -6.21 -30.30 0.61
C GLY A 56 -7.09 -29.94 1.80
N VAL A 57 -7.06 -30.76 2.83
CA VAL A 57 -7.75 -30.51 4.10
C VAL A 57 -6.77 -30.78 5.25
N LYS A 58 -6.65 -29.84 6.18
CA LYS A 58 -6.02 -30.05 7.49
C LYS A 58 -7.07 -30.60 8.44
N ILE A 59 -6.75 -31.69 9.11
CA ILE A 59 -7.61 -32.35 10.09
C ILE A 59 -6.90 -32.23 11.44
N ASP A 60 -7.49 -31.48 12.36
CA ASP A 60 -7.05 -31.40 13.74
C ASP A 60 -7.99 -32.27 14.60
N SER A 61 -7.43 -33.06 15.52
CA SER A 61 -8.19 -33.88 16.44
C SER A 61 -7.64 -33.77 17.85
N GLY A 62 -8.52 -33.78 18.83
CA GLY A 62 -8.14 -33.73 20.23
C GLY A 62 -9.31 -33.89 21.18
N VAL A 63 -9.04 -33.83 22.48
CA VAL A 63 -10.04 -33.95 23.54
C VAL A 63 -10.51 -32.57 23.98
N ASP A 64 -11.82 -32.37 23.98
CA ASP A 64 -12.52 -31.19 24.50
C ASP A 64 -12.40 -31.17 26.04
N ASP A 65 -11.23 -30.76 26.51
CA ASP A 65 -10.81 -30.81 27.91
C ASP A 65 -11.64 -29.86 28.77
N ASP A 66 -12.15 -28.78 28.19
CA ASP A 66 -13.00 -27.81 28.87
C ASP A 66 -14.52 -28.02 28.66
N SER A 67 -14.90 -29.00 27.83
CA SER A 67 -16.28 -29.36 27.50
C SER A 67 -17.09 -28.23 26.86
N SER A 68 -16.43 -27.34 26.12
CA SER A 68 -17.06 -26.24 25.38
C SER A 68 -17.74 -26.68 24.08
N GLY A 69 -17.42 -27.89 23.58
CA GLY A 69 -17.92 -28.41 22.31
C GLY A 69 -17.22 -27.83 21.08
N VAL A 70 -16.12 -27.11 21.25
CA VAL A 70 -15.25 -26.57 20.20
C VAL A 70 -13.85 -27.11 20.43
N LEU A 71 -13.13 -27.47 19.36
CA LEU A 71 -11.74 -27.92 19.49
C LEU A 71 -10.82 -26.69 19.41
N ASP A 72 -10.41 -26.18 20.57
CA ASP A 72 -9.49 -25.05 20.65
C ASP A 72 -8.06 -25.46 20.30
N THR A 73 -7.22 -24.49 19.94
CA THR A 73 -5.83 -24.75 19.52
C THR A 73 -4.99 -25.43 20.58
N ASN A 74 -5.33 -25.24 21.86
CA ASN A 74 -4.60 -25.81 22.99
C ASN A 74 -5.03 -27.25 23.30
N GLU A 75 -6.14 -27.70 22.68
CA GLU A 75 -6.75 -29.01 22.84
C GLU A 75 -6.41 -29.95 21.68
N VAL A 76 -5.67 -29.46 20.67
CA VAL A 76 -5.28 -30.27 19.51
C VAL A 76 -4.15 -31.24 19.89
N ASP A 77 -4.50 -32.53 19.96
CA ASP A 77 -3.56 -33.62 20.24
C ASP A 77 -2.82 -34.10 18.98
N ALA A 78 -3.46 -33.99 17.81
CA ALA A 78 -2.88 -34.42 16.54
C ALA A 78 -3.38 -33.58 15.36
N THR A 79 -2.48 -33.32 14.41
CA THR A 79 -2.75 -32.66 13.14
C THR A 79 -2.32 -33.56 12.00
N GLU A 80 -3.24 -33.81 11.07
CA GLU A 80 -3.02 -34.59 9.85
C GLU A 80 -3.37 -33.76 8.60
N PHE A 81 -2.65 -34.01 7.50
CA PHE A 81 -2.84 -33.30 6.23
C PHE A 81 -3.30 -34.27 5.14
N VAL A 82 -4.53 -34.09 4.66
CA VAL A 82 -5.06 -34.81 3.51
C VAL A 82 -4.88 -33.95 2.27
N CYS A 83 -3.71 -34.08 1.65
CA CYS A 83 -3.38 -33.31 0.46
C CYS A 83 -4.04 -33.87 -0.79
N SER A 84 -4.55 -32.98 -1.65
CA SER A 84 -5.01 -33.34 -2.98
C SER A 84 -3.83 -33.93 -3.77
N PRO A 85 -3.92 -35.20 -4.21
CA PRO A 85 -2.83 -35.84 -4.92
C PRO A 85 -2.58 -35.14 -6.25
N THR A 86 -1.32 -35.11 -6.68
CA THR A 86 -0.99 -34.74 -8.06
C THR A 86 -1.69 -35.73 -8.99
N LEU A 87 -2.67 -35.25 -9.76
CA LEU A 87 -3.43 -36.08 -10.69
C LEU A 87 -2.47 -36.60 -11.79
N THR A 88 -2.13 -37.88 -11.73
CA THR A 88 -1.31 -38.56 -12.76
C THR A 88 -2.17 -39.14 -13.89
N GLN A 89 -3.46 -39.37 -13.64
CA GLN A 89 -4.49 -39.76 -14.61
C GLN A 89 -5.84 -39.18 -14.19
N THR A 90 -6.66 -38.80 -15.16
CA THR A 90 -8.03 -38.32 -14.92
C THR A 90 -9.00 -39.49 -14.73
N GLN A 91 -9.80 -39.46 -13.67
CA GLN A 91 -10.91 -40.40 -13.44
C GLN A 91 -12.21 -39.74 -13.93
N GLY A 92 -13.02 -40.47 -14.71
CA GLY A 92 -14.25 -39.96 -15.31
C GLY A 92 -14.10 -39.51 -16.77
N SER A 93 -15.14 -38.87 -17.33
CA SER A 93 -15.01 -38.27 -18.66
C SER A 93 -14.00 -37.13 -18.61
N ALA A 94 -13.29 -36.87 -19.72
CA ALA A 94 -12.38 -35.73 -19.81
C ALA A 94 -13.07 -34.40 -19.45
N LEU A 95 -14.37 -34.28 -19.72
CA LEU A 95 -15.19 -33.14 -19.33
C LEU A 95 -15.36 -33.06 -17.81
N THR A 96 -15.77 -34.15 -17.16
CA THR A 96 -15.97 -34.19 -15.70
C THR A 96 -14.69 -33.87 -14.95
N ALA A 97 -13.55 -34.42 -15.39
CA ALA A 97 -12.25 -34.12 -14.78
C ALA A 97 -11.82 -32.66 -14.98
N THR A 98 -12.22 -32.03 -16.08
CA THR A 98 -11.97 -30.60 -16.32
C THR A 98 -12.84 -29.73 -15.44
N THR A 99 -14.15 -30.00 -15.36
CA THR A 99 -15.10 -29.12 -14.64
C THR A 99 -14.97 -29.19 -13.12
N HIS A 100 -14.42 -30.28 -12.56
CA HIS A 100 -14.13 -30.41 -11.13
C HIS A 100 -12.66 -30.09 -10.79
N ASN A 101 -11.90 -29.53 -11.74
CA ASN A 101 -10.56 -29.07 -11.47
C ASN A 101 -10.61 -27.76 -10.68
N LEU A 102 -9.80 -27.62 -9.62
CA LEU A 102 -9.80 -26.44 -8.77
C LEU A 102 -9.58 -25.13 -9.54
N TRP A 103 -8.68 -25.11 -10.53
CA TRP A 103 -8.45 -23.91 -11.36
C TRP A 103 -9.66 -23.55 -12.22
N TYR A 104 -10.40 -24.56 -12.69
CA TYR A 104 -11.61 -24.36 -13.46
C TYR A 104 -12.72 -23.74 -12.58
N GLU A 105 -12.93 -24.30 -11.39
CA GLU A 105 -13.92 -23.80 -10.42
C GLU A 105 -13.57 -22.40 -9.88
N GLN A 106 -12.29 -22.14 -9.61
CA GLN A 106 -11.80 -20.81 -9.23
C GLN A 106 -12.05 -19.79 -10.35
N GLY A 107 -11.75 -20.15 -11.61
CA GLY A 107 -12.06 -19.30 -12.76
C GLY A 107 -13.55 -18.97 -12.87
N GLN A 108 -14.44 -19.94 -12.64
CA GLN A 108 -15.88 -19.68 -12.59
C GLN A 108 -16.29 -18.77 -11.42
N SER A 109 -15.65 -18.94 -10.26
CA SER A 109 -15.91 -18.13 -9.07
C SER A 109 -15.51 -16.66 -9.30
N VAL A 110 -14.38 -16.40 -9.97
CA VAL A 110 -13.97 -15.05 -10.36
C VAL A 110 -15.00 -14.39 -11.28
N LEU A 111 -15.54 -15.12 -12.27
CA LEU A 111 -16.59 -14.60 -13.15
C LEU A 111 -17.89 -14.30 -12.40
N ALA A 112 -18.28 -15.17 -11.46
CA ALA A 112 -19.45 -14.94 -10.61
C ALA A 112 -19.26 -13.68 -9.74
N GLN A 113 -18.08 -13.50 -9.14
CA GLN A 113 -17.75 -12.32 -8.35
C GLN A 113 -17.75 -11.04 -9.19
N ALA A 114 -17.19 -11.06 -10.40
CA ALA A 114 -17.22 -9.91 -11.30
C ALA A 114 -18.67 -9.50 -11.69
N ALA A 115 -19.56 -10.48 -11.88
CA ALA A 115 -20.98 -10.23 -12.13
C ALA A 115 -21.70 -9.61 -10.92
N ILE A 116 -21.31 -9.97 -9.70
CA ILE A 116 -21.80 -9.36 -8.46
C ILE A 116 -21.27 -7.93 -8.34
N ASN A 117 -19.96 -7.72 -8.54
CA ASN A 117 -19.33 -6.40 -8.48
C ASN A 117 -19.98 -5.42 -9.46
N THR A 118 -20.38 -5.90 -10.65
CA THR A 118 -21.09 -5.10 -11.66
C THR A 118 -22.49 -4.67 -11.20
N GLN A 119 -23.17 -5.47 -10.38
CA GLN A 119 -24.50 -5.15 -9.84
C GLN A 119 -24.42 -4.12 -8.70
N SER A 120 -23.32 -4.12 -7.95
CA SER A 120 -23.05 -3.19 -6.84
C SER A 120 -22.36 -1.88 -7.28
N LEU A 121 -22.34 -1.61 -8.58
CA LEU A 121 -21.71 -0.40 -9.13
C LEU A 121 -22.39 0.88 -8.69
N VAL A 122 -21.61 1.80 -8.14
CA VAL A 122 -22.04 3.16 -7.82
C VAL A 122 -21.65 4.10 -8.97
N ASN A 123 -22.60 4.31 -9.90
CA ASN A 123 -22.40 5.05 -11.15
C ASN A 123 -22.88 6.51 -11.12
N THR A 124 -23.21 7.03 -9.94
CA THR A 124 -23.68 8.42 -9.80
C THR A 124 -22.48 9.34 -9.68
N LYS A 125 -22.34 10.30 -10.61
CA LYS A 125 -21.34 11.38 -10.52
C LYS A 125 -21.48 12.11 -9.18
N GLY A 126 -20.38 12.42 -8.51
CA GLY A 126 -20.38 13.17 -7.24
C GLY A 126 -20.80 12.39 -6.00
N LYS A 127 -20.97 11.07 -6.12
CA LYS A 127 -21.42 10.20 -5.03
C LYS A 127 -20.33 9.86 -4.01
N ALA A 128 -19.05 9.94 -4.37
CA ALA A 128 -17.97 9.78 -3.40
C ALA A 128 -17.98 10.96 -2.41
N LYS A 129 -18.26 10.65 -1.15
CA LYS A 129 -18.02 11.51 0.00
C LYS A 129 -16.50 11.64 0.21
N ASN A 130 -15.77 10.53 0.09
CA ASN A 130 -14.34 10.48 0.38
C ASN A 130 -13.54 10.02 -0.84
N ILE A 131 -12.34 10.54 -1.00
CA ILE A 131 -11.35 10.08 -1.99
C ILE A 131 -10.06 9.75 -1.27
N ILE A 132 -9.51 8.57 -1.55
CA ILE A 132 -8.15 8.19 -1.14
C ILE A 132 -7.35 7.78 -2.37
N LEU A 133 -6.25 8.49 -2.62
CA LEU A 133 -5.27 8.14 -3.65
C LEU A 133 -4.02 7.59 -2.96
N PHE A 134 -3.77 6.30 -3.18
CA PHE A 134 -2.56 5.61 -2.76
C PHE A 134 -1.55 5.54 -3.90
N VAL A 135 -0.33 6.01 -3.65
CA VAL A 135 0.79 6.01 -4.61
C VAL A 135 1.95 5.22 -4.02
N GLY A 136 2.28 4.08 -4.63
CA GLY A 136 3.56 3.42 -4.39
C GLY A 136 4.58 4.02 -5.36
N ASP A 137 5.43 4.94 -4.90
CA ASP A 137 6.43 5.59 -5.76
C ASP A 137 7.37 4.52 -6.35
N GLY A 138 7.49 4.48 -7.68
CA GLY A 138 8.25 3.42 -8.37
C GLY A 138 7.64 2.00 -8.34
N MET A 139 6.40 1.81 -7.85
CA MET A 139 5.78 0.49 -7.68
C MET A 139 5.23 -0.10 -9.00
N GLY A 140 6.12 -0.40 -9.94
CA GLY A 140 5.79 -1.04 -11.22
C GLY A 140 5.23 -2.47 -11.10
N ILE A 141 4.83 -3.05 -12.23
CA ILE A 141 4.19 -4.39 -12.26
C ILE A 141 5.12 -5.50 -11.74
N SER A 142 6.43 -5.40 -12.02
CA SER A 142 7.43 -6.33 -11.49
C SER A 142 7.54 -6.21 -9.97
N THR A 143 7.54 -4.99 -9.43
CA THR A 143 7.51 -4.71 -7.99
C THR A 143 6.27 -5.30 -7.35
N VAL A 144 5.06 -4.98 -7.86
CA VAL A 144 3.80 -5.56 -7.34
C VAL A 144 3.84 -7.08 -7.28
N THR A 145 4.33 -7.72 -8.35
CA THR A 145 4.39 -9.20 -8.41
C THR A 145 5.40 -9.76 -7.42
N ALA A 146 6.59 -9.18 -7.31
CA ALA A 146 7.61 -9.62 -6.36
C ALA A 146 7.16 -9.40 -4.90
N THR A 147 6.50 -8.27 -4.60
CA THR A 147 5.93 -7.94 -3.29
C THR A 147 4.88 -8.97 -2.89
N ARG A 148 3.96 -9.32 -3.79
CA ARG A 148 2.95 -10.37 -3.56
C ARG A 148 3.59 -11.69 -3.16
N ILE A 149 4.63 -12.11 -3.89
CA ILE A 149 5.34 -13.36 -3.61
C ILE A 149 6.03 -13.28 -2.25
N LEU A 150 6.75 -12.17 -1.97
CA LEU A 150 7.44 -11.97 -0.70
C LEU A 150 6.47 -12.01 0.49
N ALA A 151 5.37 -11.27 0.41
CA ALA A 151 4.34 -11.22 1.45
C ALA A 151 3.75 -12.61 1.72
N GLY A 152 3.43 -13.38 0.67
CA GLY A 152 2.96 -14.75 0.83
C GLY A 152 4.01 -15.68 1.47
N GLN A 153 5.29 -15.51 1.11
CA GLN A 153 6.40 -16.28 1.70
C GLN A 153 6.62 -15.96 3.18
N GLN A 154 6.48 -14.69 3.58
CA GLN A 154 6.54 -14.26 4.98
C GLN A 154 5.41 -14.88 5.82
N LEU A 155 4.28 -15.21 5.19
CA LEU A 155 3.18 -15.96 5.82
C LEU A 155 3.39 -17.49 5.82
N GLY A 156 4.58 -17.97 5.45
CA GLY A 156 4.90 -19.40 5.37
C GLY A 156 4.22 -20.14 4.20
N LYS A 157 3.69 -19.40 3.21
CA LYS A 157 3.13 -19.96 1.98
C LYS A 157 4.17 -19.97 0.86
N LEU A 158 3.79 -20.42 -0.33
CA LEU A 158 4.72 -20.42 -1.48
C LEU A 158 4.95 -19.03 -2.04
N GLY A 159 3.93 -18.17 -1.96
CA GLY A 159 4.02 -16.77 -2.34
C GLY A 159 3.14 -16.40 -3.52
N GLU A 160 3.24 -17.14 -4.63
CA GLU A 160 2.67 -16.72 -5.91
C GLU A 160 1.13 -16.63 -5.93
N GLU A 161 0.45 -17.39 -5.05
CA GLU A 161 -1.00 -17.35 -4.87
C GLU A 161 -1.48 -16.29 -3.88
N HIS A 162 -0.57 -15.60 -3.19
CA HIS A 162 -0.96 -14.53 -2.29
C HIS A 162 -1.64 -13.40 -3.07
N GLN A 163 -2.46 -12.62 -2.40
CA GLN A 163 -3.08 -11.43 -2.98
C GLN A 163 -2.85 -10.27 -2.01
N LEU A 164 -2.22 -9.22 -2.51
CA LEU A 164 -2.14 -7.95 -1.80
C LEU A 164 -3.55 -7.39 -1.60
N SER A 165 -3.70 -6.43 -0.69
CA SER A 165 -5.00 -5.83 -0.38
C SER A 165 -5.71 -5.28 -1.62
N PHE A 166 -4.97 -4.59 -2.49
CA PHE A 166 -5.49 -4.02 -3.74
C PHE A 166 -5.59 -5.01 -4.92
N ASP A 167 -5.00 -6.21 -4.83
CA ASP A 167 -5.25 -7.27 -5.82
C ASP A 167 -6.70 -7.76 -5.81
N LYS A 168 -7.43 -7.46 -4.73
CA LYS A 168 -8.83 -7.83 -4.52
C LYS A 168 -9.79 -6.77 -5.06
N PHE A 169 -9.28 -5.61 -5.52
CA PHE A 169 -10.12 -4.54 -6.01
C PHE A 169 -10.84 -4.96 -7.31
N PRO A 170 -12.12 -4.57 -7.48
CA PRO A 170 -12.95 -5.06 -8.57
C PRO A 170 -12.59 -4.49 -9.95
N PHE A 171 -11.87 -3.36 -9.99
CA PHE A 171 -11.51 -2.67 -11.24
C PHE A 171 -10.02 -2.43 -11.31
N SER A 172 -9.47 -2.64 -12.51
CA SER A 172 -8.06 -2.42 -12.77
C SER A 172 -7.82 -1.97 -14.21
N GLY A 173 -6.76 -1.20 -14.41
CA GLY A 173 -6.27 -0.77 -15.71
C GLY A 173 -4.78 -0.44 -15.65
N PHE A 174 -4.28 0.19 -16.71
CA PHE A 174 -2.90 0.63 -16.82
C PHE A 174 -2.83 2.15 -17.03
N ALA A 175 -1.79 2.78 -16.49
CA ALA A 175 -1.43 4.18 -16.69
C ALA A 175 -0.13 4.29 -17.51
N LYS A 176 -0.16 5.05 -18.61
CA LYS A 176 1.03 5.43 -19.37
C LYS A 176 1.70 6.64 -18.70
N THR A 177 2.95 6.48 -18.26
CA THR A 177 3.58 7.36 -17.27
C THR A 177 4.45 8.48 -17.85
N TYR A 178 4.79 8.42 -19.15
CA TYR A 178 5.63 9.43 -19.81
C TYR A 178 5.22 10.89 -19.46
N ASN A 179 6.20 11.74 -19.15
CA ASN A 179 6.03 13.20 -19.06
C ASN A 179 6.00 13.80 -20.46
N VAL A 180 5.61 15.07 -20.59
CA VAL A 180 5.51 15.72 -21.91
C VAL A 180 6.85 15.72 -22.65
N ASP A 181 7.96 15.91 -21.93
CA ASP A 181 9.33 15.98 -22.47
C ASP A 181 10.18 14.71 -22.24
N ALA A 182 9.68 13.73 -21.48
CA ALA A 182 10.44 12.54 -21.09
C ALA A 182 9.65 11.22 -21.23
N GLN A 183 10.26 10.23 -21.91
CA GLN A 183 9.68 8.88 -22.06
C GLN A 183 9.69 8.10 -20.76
N THR A 184 10.83 8.15 -20.05
CA THR A 184 10.95 7.69 -18.67
C THR A 184 10.75 8.92 -17.80
N PRO A 185 9.67 8.97 -17.01
CA PRO A 185 9.29 10.16 -16.30
C PRO A 185 10.05 10.32 -14.97
N ASP A 186 9.82 11.44 -14.29
CA ASP A 186 10.10 11.62 -12.88
C ASP A 186 8.81 11.77 -12.05
N SER A 187 8.91 11.64 -10.73
CA SER A 187 7.77 11.74 -9.79
C SER A 187 7.03 13.08 -9.83
N ALA A 188 7.71 14.18 -10.18
CA ALA A 188 7.10 15.51 -10.19
C ALA A 188 6.06 15.68 -11.30
N GLY A 189 6.44 15.33 -12.54
CA GLY A 189 5.52 15.44 -13.68
C GLY A 189 4.39 14.41 -13.63
N THR A 190 4.66 13.20 -13.12
CA THR A 190 3.66 12.11 -12.99
C THR A 190 2.61 12.45 -11.92
N MET A 191 3.05 12.92 -10.75
CA MET A 191 2.11 13.30 -9.70
C MET A 191 1.33 14.57 -10.06
N THR A 192 1.94 15.52 -10.78
CA THR A 192 1.18 16.63 -11.37
C THR A 192 0.07 16.14 -12.28
N ALA A 193 0.31 15.12 -13.12
CA ALA A 193 -0.72 14.53 -13.96
C ALA A 193 -1.86 13.90 -13.14
N MET A 194 -1.54 13.14 -12.09
CA MET A 194 -2.54 12.49 -11.23
C MET A 194 -3.35 13.49 -10.39
N MET A 195 -2.75 14.62 -10.01
CA MET A 195 -3.39 15.63 -9.16
C MET A 195 -4.12 16.72 -9.92
N SER A 196 -3.80 16.99 -11.18
CA SER A 196 -4.41 18.10 -11.95
C SER A 196 -5.17 17.65 -13.20
N GLY A 197 -4.96 16.42 -13.66
CA GLY A 197 -5.46 15.95 -14.94
C GLY A 197 -4.66 16.44 -16.15
N VAL A 198 -3.54 17.14 -15.93
CA VAL A 198 -2.70 17.70 -16.99
C VAL A 198 -1.27 17.16 -16.84
N LYS A 199 -0.76 16.51 -17.88
CA LYS A 199 0.66 16.11 -17.93
C LYS A 199 1.54 17.34 -18.14
N THR A 200 2.72 17.32 -17.55
CA THR A 200 3.72 18.38 -17.65
C THR A 200 5.11 17.80 -17.89
N ASP A 201 6.12 18.67 -17.92
CA ASP A 201 7.54 18.34 -18.10
C ASP A 201 8.13 17.67 -16.84
N ALA A 202 9.25 16.95 -17.00
CA ALA A 202 9.92 16.30 -15.88
C ALA A 202 10.60 17.31 -14.94
N GLY A 203 10.40 17.14 -13.63
CA GLY A 203 11.04 17.92 -12.58
C GLY A 203 10.35 19.24 -12.19
N VAL A 204 9.14 19.49 -12.70
CA VAL A 204 8.30 20.65 -12.35
C VAL A 204 7.04 20.18 -11.62
N ILE A 205 6.50 21.03 -10.74
CA ILE A 205 5.44 20.65 -9.79
C ILE A 205 4.24 21.58 -9.97
N GLY A 206 3.06 20.99 -10.21
CA GLY A 206 1.78 21.72 -10.15
C GLY A 206 1.61 22.80 -11.22
N VAL A 207 2.35 22.70 -12.32
CA VAL A 207 2.35 23.66 -13.44
C VAL A 207 2.22 22.93 -14.78
N ASN A 208 1.65 23.59 -15.78
CA ASN A 208 1.43 23.03 -17.12
C ASN A 208 2.74 22.90 -17.92
N GLU A 209 2.64 22.31 -19.12
CA GLU A 209 3.76 22.03 -20.03
C GLU A 209 4.38 23.26 -20.70
N ALA A 210 3.85 24.47 -20.48
CA ALA A 210 4.45 25.71 -20.97
C ALA A 210 5.48 26.30 -20.00
N ILE A 211 5.70 25.65 -18.85
CA ILE A 211 6.74 25.97 -17.87
C ILE A 211 8.15 25.88 -18.49
N SER A 212 9.10 26.63 -17.93
CA SER A 212 10.53 26.40 -18.17
C SER A 212 11.19 25.98 -16.86
N ARG A 213 11.66 24.73 -16.80
CA ARG A 213 12.26 24.17 -15.59
C ARG A 213 13.40 25.05 -15.06
N GLY A 214 13.37 25.34 -13.76
CA GLY A 214 14.32 26.20 -13.06
C GLY A 214 14.11 27.71 -13.29
N ASP A 215 13.20 28.13 -14.16
CA ASP A 215 12.85 29.53 -14.35
C ASP A 215 11.63 29.91 -13.50
N CYS A 216 11.91 30.56 -12.38
CA CYS A 216 10.92 31.10 -11.46
C CYS A 216 9.82 31.92 -12.14
N ALA A 217 10.18 32.77 -13.11
CA ALA A 217 9.22 33.68 -13.73
C ALA A 217 8.19 32.94 -14.60
N SER A 218 8.50 31.70 -15.01
CA SER A 218 7.62 30.89 -15.85
C SER A 218 6.49 30.20 -15.08
N VAL A 219 6.52 30.21 -13.74
CA VAL A 219 5.43 29.65 -12.90
C VAL A 219 4.14 30.45 -13.09
N SER A 220 4.25 31.78 -13.08
CA SER A 220 3.10 32.70 -13.16
C SER A 220 2.32 32.52 -14.46
N GLY A 221 1.05 32.14 -14.35
CA GLY A 221 0.15 31.88 -15.47
C GLY A 221 0.15 30.44 -15.96
N ASN A 222 1.03 29.59 -15.43
CA ASN A 222 1.11 28.17 -15.74
C ASN A 222 0.66 27.27 -14.58
N GLU A 223 0.22 27.83 -13.46
CA GLU A 223 -0.25 27.08 -12.30
C GLU A 223 -1.50 26.25 -12.63
N LEU A 224 -1.48 24.99 -12.21
CA LEU A 224 -2.61 24.08 -12.30
C LEU A 224 -3.34 24.00 -10.96
N VAL A 225 -4.63 23.69 -10.99
CA VAL A 225 -5.42 23.44 -9.76
C VAL A 225 -5.43 21.95 -9.47
N THR A 226 -5.06 21.55 -8.26
CA THR A 226 -4.98 20.14 -7.85
C THR A 226 -6.31 19.63 -7.29
N ALA A 227 -6.48 18.31 -7.24
CA ALA A 227 -7.62 17.67 -6.61
C ALA A 227 -7.71 17.99 -5.10
N LEU A 228 -6.56 18.20 -4.43
CA LEU A 228 -6.53 18.62 -3.03
C LEU A 228 -7.03 20.06 -2.89
N GLU A 229 -6.55 20.99 -3.72
CA GLU A 229 -7.03 22.37 -3.76
C GLU A 229 -8.54 22.44 -4.07
N LEU A 230 -9.04 21.63 -5.00
CA LEU A 230 -10.47 21.54 -5.31
C LEU A 230 -11.29 20.96 -4.15
N ALA A 231 -10.78 19.93 -3.47
CA ALA A 231 -11.43 19.33 -2.31
C ALA A 231 -11.55 20.33 -1.15
N GLU A 232 -10.47 21.07 -0.88
CA GLU A 232 -10.43 22.14 0.12
C GLU A 232 -11.47 23.24 -0.19
N ILE A 233 -11.50 23.76 -1.43
CA ILE A 233 -12.50 24.76 -1.84
C ILE A 233 -13.92 24.21 -1.72
N ALA A 234 -14.13 22.92 -2.01
CA ALA A 234 -15.42 22.25 -1.86
C ALA A 234 -15.81 21.98 -0.39
N GLY A 235 -15.00 22.39 0.58
CA GLY A 235 -15.26 22.26 2.02
C GLY A 235 -15.00 20.87 2.59
N LYS A 236 -14.29 20.01 1.85
CA LYS A 236 -13.81 18.72 2.35
C LYS A 236 -12.57 18.94 3.21
N SER A 237 -12.34 18.03 4.15
CA SER A 237 -11.05 18.00 4.84
C SER A 237 -9.98 17.40 3.94
N THR A 238 -8.74 17.87 4.07
CA THR A 238 -7.64 17.46 3.19
C THR A 238 -6.46 16.89 3.97
N GLY A 239 -5.83 15.85 3.40
CA GLY A 239 -4.67 15.20 4.01
C GLY A 239 -3.62 14.70 3.03
N ILE A 240 -2.36 14.72 3.49
CA ILE A 240 -1.17 14.31 2.77
C ILE A 240 -0.32 13.45 3.71
N ILE A 241 -0.04 12.21 3.32
CA ILE A 241 0.85 11.30 4.05
C ILE A 241 1.92 10.78 3.09
N SER A 242 3.16 10.73 3.55
CA SER A 242 4.28 10.16 2.80
C SER A 242 5.34 9.57 3.71
N THR A 243 5.97 8.47 3.31
CA THR A 243 7.23 8.01 3.94
C THR A 243 8.48 8.74 3.39
N ALA A 244 8.33 9.56 2.36
CA ALA A 244 9.35 10.49 1.91
C ALA A 244 9.31 11.79 2.73
N ARG A 245 10.10 12.79 2.30
CA ARG A 245 9.97 14.14 2.83
C ARG A 245 8.64 14.70 2.35
N ILE A 246 7.91 15.44 3.19
CA ILE A 246 6.62 16.02 2.76
C ILE A 246 6.79 17.11 1.68
N THR A 247 8.01 17.58 1.49
CA THR A 247 8.47 18.49 0.44
C THR A 247 8.96 17.77 -0.81
N HIS A 248 9.05 16.44 -0.80
CA HIS A 248 9.41 15.63 -1.97
C HIS A 248 8.35 15.77 -3.07
N ALA A 249 8.69 15.40 -4.31
CA ALA A 249 7.89 15.73 -5.48
C ALA A 249 6.44 15.22 -5.42
N THR A 250 6.23 13.98 -4.99
CA THR A 250 4.90 13.36 -4.91
C THR A 250 3.97 14.10 -3.93
N PRO A 251 4.32 14.32 -2.65
CA PRO A 251 3.47 15.10 -1.75
C PRO A 251 3.41 16.57 -2.16
N ALA A 252 4.51 17.16 -2.62
CA ALA A 252 4.54 18.54 -3.07
C ALA A 252 3.57 18.82 -4.23
N ALA A 253 3.39 17.88 -5.17
CA ALA A 253 2.46 18.03 -6.29
C ALA A 253 0.98 18.11 -5.89
N THR A 254 0.63 17.85 -4.62
CA THR A 254 -0.73 18.07 -4.14
C THR A 254 -1.00 19.53 -3.77
N TYR A 255 0.01 20.33 -3.43
CA TYR A 255 -0.15 21.70 -2.90
C TYR A 255 0.72 22.76 -3.59
N ALA A 256 1.96 22.45 -3.95
CA ALA A 256 2.93 23.42 -4.42
C ALA A 256 2.82 23.71 -5.92
N LYS A 257 3.33 24.88 -6.32
CA LYS A 257 3.62 25.32 -7.70
C LYS A 257 5.10 25.66 -7.78
N SER A 258 5.90 24.84 -8.45
CA SER A 258 7.35 25.04 -8.55
C SER A 258 7.89 24.70 -9.93
N ALA A 259 8.81 25.54 -10.41
CA ALA A 259 9.56 25.28 -11.63
C ALA A 259 10.70 24.26 -11.44
N GLU A 260 10.98 23.83 -10.21
CA GLU A 260 12.03 22.85 -9.91
C GLU A 260 11.68 22.08 -8.63
N ARG A 261 11.59 20.75 -8.74
CA ARG A 261 11.25 19.87 -7.60
C ARG A 261 12.25 19.91 -6.45
N ASN A 262 13.50 20.25 -6.74
CA ASN A 262 14.55 20.32 -5.73
C ASN A 262 14.52 21.61 -4.89
N TRP A 263 13.63 22.57 -5.17
CA TRP A 263 13.47 23.76 -4.33
C TRP A 263 12.64 23.45 -3.07
N GLU A 264 13.04 22.41 -2.32
CA GLU A 264 12.36 21.93 -1.11
C GLU A 264 12.40 23.01 -0.02
N ASP A 265 13.55 23.67 0.16
CA ASP A 265 13.70 24.88 0.95
C ASP A 265 14.53 25.96 0.22
N ASN A 266 14.67 27.13 0.84
CA ASN A 266 15.31 28.30 0.23
C ASN A 266 16.84 28.15 0.02
N SER A 267 17.49 27.18 0.67
CA SER A 267 18.92 26.89 0.53
C SER A 267 19.25 26.15 -0.77
N ASP A 268 18.28 25.41 -1.34
CA ASP A 268 18.40 24.71 -2.62
C ASP A 268 18.06 25.59 -3.83
N MET A 269 17.58 26.82 -3.57
CA MET A 269 17.16 27.75 -4.60
C MET A 269 18.32 28.61 -5.11
N PRO A 270 18.43 28.85 -6.44
CA PRO A 270 19.32 29.87 -6.96
C PRO A 270 18.96 31.25 -6.40
N ALA A 271 19.98 32.04 -6.03
CA ALA A 271 19.77 33.39 -5.49
C ALA A 271 18.93 34.29 -6.42
N ALA A 272 18.98 34.06 -7.74
CA ALA A 272 18.14 34.77 -8.70
C ALA A 272 16.65 34.42 -8.57
N ALA A 273 16.31 33.15 -8.29
CA ALA A 273 14.93 32.71 -8.07
C ALA A 273 14.37 33.30 -6.76
N VAL A 274 15.16 33.27 -5.68
CA VAL A 274 14.80 33.91 -4.40
C VAL A 274 14.59 35.41 -4.59
N ALA A 275 15.50 36.09 -5.29
CA ALA A 275 15.38 37.53 -5.57
C ALA A 275 14.20 37.88 -6.50
N ALA A 276 13.76 36.95 -7.34
CA ALA A 276 12.56 37.08 -8.17
C ALA A 276 11.26 36.84 -7.40
N GLY A 277 11.34 36.45 -6.12
CA GLY A 277 10.18 36.21 -5.26
C GLY A 277 9.61 34.80 -5.37
N CYS A 278 10.33 33.83 -5.94
CA CYS A 278 9.90 32.44 -5.83
C CYS A 278 9.95 31.97 -4.38
N VAL A 279 8.98 31.13 -4.05
CA VAL A 279 8.78 30.58 -2.72
C VAL A 279 9.12 29.09 -2.74
N ASP A 280 9.93 28.65 -1.79
CA ASP A 280 10.30 27.25 -1.64
C ASP A 280 9.09 26.37 -1.27
N ILE A 281 9.17 25.07 -1.57
CA ILE A 281 8.07 24.12 -1.39
C ILE A 281 7.63 24.05 0.08
N ALA A 282 8.57 23.99 1.04
CA ALA A 282 8.24 23.98 2.48
C ALA A 282 7.45 25.23 2.89
N SER A 283 7.85 26.41 2.42
CA SER A 283 7.11 27.66 2.64
C SER A 283 5.70 27.60 2.05
N GLN A 284 5.54 27.08 0.82
CA GLN A 284 4.22 26.94 0.16
C GLN A 284 3.26 26.01 0.93
N LEU A 285 3.78 24.99 1.63
CA LEU A 285 2.97 24.15 2.50
C LEU A 285 2.38 24.97 3.66
N ILE A 286 3.20 25.80 4.30
CA ILE A 286 2.76 26.61 5.45
C ILE A 286 1.82 27.74 4.99
N SER A 287 2.12 28.38 3.86
CA SER A 287 1.27 29.44 3.29
C SER A 287 0.07 28.94 2.51
N PHE A 288 -0.20 27.62 2.47
CA PHE A 288 -1.24 27.03 1.62
C PHE A 288 -2.61 27.72 1.75
N GLU A 289 -3.06 28.00 2.98
CA GLU A 289 -4.33 28.69 3.22
C GLU A 289 -4.34 30.11 2.62
N ASP A 290 -3.29 30.89 2.89
CA ASP A 290 -3.16 32.27 2.39
C ASP A 290 -3.03 32.30 0.86
N ASP A 291 -2.25 31.38 0.28
CA ASP A 291 -2.03 31.26 -1.15
C ASP A 291 -3.32 30.90 -1.89
N MET A 292 -4.12 29.99 -1.32
CA MET A 292 -5.43 29.62 -1.84
C MET A 292 -6.41 30.79 -1.78
N GLN A 293 -6.48 31.52 -0.66
CA GLN A 293 -7.32 32.71 -0.52
C GLN A 293 -6.89 33.82 -1.50
N SER A 294 -5.59 33.94 -1.77
CA SER A 294 -5.05 34.91 -2.72
C SER A 294 -5.36 34.53 -4.18
N ARG A 295 -5.26 33.26 -4.54
CA ARG A 295 -5.50 32.76 -5.92
C ARG A 295 -6.98 32.64 -6.26
N PHE A 296 -7.82 32.31 -5.27
CA PHE A 296 -9.25 32.07 -5.46
C PHE A 296 -10.09 33.02 -4.59
N SER A 297 -10.40 34.18 -5.14
CA SER A 297 -11.25 35.18 -4.49
C SER A 297 -12.58 34.58 -4.04
N GLY A 298 -12.87 34.64 -2.74
CA GLY A 298 -14.11 34.11 -2.15
C GLY A 298 -14.02 32.68 -1.62
N ALA A 299 -12.90 31.99 -1.82
CA ALA A 299 -12.67 30.66 -1.28
C ALA A 299 -12.72 30.66 0.26
N LYS A 300 -13.47 29.71 0.83
CA LYS A 300 -13.57 29.48 2.28
C LYS A 300 -12.74 28.27 2.66
N VAL A 301 -11.43 28.40 2.44
CA VAL A 301 -10.42 27.39 2.80
C VAL A 301 -9.90 27.65 4.21
N ASN A 302 -9.46 26.60 4.89
CA ASN A 302 -8.96 26.66 6.26
C ASN A 302 -7.61 25.95 6.42
N GLY A 303 -7.01 25.48 5.32
CA GLY A 303 -5.70 24.85 5.29
C GLY A 303 -5.77 23.36 5.63
N ILE A 304 -4.71 22.65 5.27
CA ILE A 304 -4.68 21.18 5.28
C ILE A 304 -4.81 20.63 6.71
N GLU A 305 -5.75 19.70 6.91
CA GLU A 305 -6.01 19.13 8.23
C GLU A 305 -4.93 18.14 8.68
N VAL A 306 -4.43 17.29 7.78
CA VAL A 306 -3.45 16.26 8.15
C VAL A 306 -2.26 16.27 7.20
N VAL A 307 -1.07 16.45 7.75
CA VAL A 307 0.18 16.41 7.01
C VAL A 307 1.17 15.55 7.78
N MET A 308 1.64 14.45 7.20
CA MET A 308 2.53 13.51 7.90
C MET A 308 3.62 12.96 6.98
N GLY A 309 4.87 12.99 7.43
CA GLY A 309 5.98 12.34 6.75
C GLY A 309 7.33 12.70 7.37
N GLY A 310 8.39 12.66 6.56
CA GLY A 310 9.71 13.16 6.94
C GLY A 310 9.95 14.61 6.50
N GLY A 311 11.19 15.07 6.68
CA GLY A 311 11.72 16.28 6.04
C GLY A 311 11.88 17.47 6.96
N ARG A 312 11.99 17.26 8.29
CA ARG A 312 12.12 18.35 9.28
C ARG A 312 13.18 19.40 8.91
N ARG A 313 14.30 18.98 8.32
CA ARG A 313 15.39 19.90 7.92
C ARG A 313 14.94 21.08 7.06
N HIS A 314 13.94 20.89 6.19
CA HIS A 314 13.45 21.92 5.28
C HIS A 314 12.56 22.98 5.97
N PHE A 315 12.16 22.70 7.21
CA PHE A 315 11.29 23.56 8.02
C PHE A 315 12.05 24.29 9.13
N LEU A 316 13.29 23.89 9.44
CA LEU A 316 14.07 24.42 10.55
C LEU A 316 15.18 25.37 10.08
N PRO A 317 15.50 26.43 10.86
CA PRO A 317 16.67 27.27 10.59
C PRO A 317 17.96 26.47 10.61
N LYS A 318 18.94 26.90 9.80
CA LYS A 318 20.31 26.36 9.82
C LYS A 318 21.11 26.78 11.06
N ASP A 319 20.64 26.34 12.22
CA ASP A 319 21.18 26.63 13.54
C ASP A 319 20.95 25.41 14.46
N ALA A 320 22.04 24.92 15.08
CA ALA A 320 22.00 23.77 16.00
C ALA A 320 21.08 23.98 17.22
N ALA A 321 20.72 25.22 17.53
CA ALA A 321 19.74 25.53 18.58
C ALA A 321 18.33 25.00 18.28
N PHE A 322 18.04 24.66 17.02
CA PHE A 322 16.76 24.12 16.56
C PHE A 322 16.77 22.62 16.33
N ASN A 323 17.90 21.94 16.56
CA ASN A 323 17.97 20.48 16.39
C ASN A 323 16.97 19.77 17.30
N SER A 324 16.27 18.79 16.72
CA SER A 324 15.49 17.81 17.44
C SER A 324 16.39 16.89 18.27
N THR A 325 15.79 16.14 19.18
CA THR A 325 16.51 15.19 20.05
C THR A 325 17.15 14.02 19.30
N ASP A 326 16.62 13.72 18.12
CA ASP A 326 17.00 12.63 17.22
C ASP A 326 17.73 13.12 15.97
N ALA A 327 18.16 14.38 15.92
CA ALA A 327 18.91 14.94 14.79
C ALA A 327 20.11 14.07 14.42
N ALA A 328 20.18 13.67 13.15
CA ALA A 328 21.28 12.87 12.61
C ALA A 328 22.47 13.75 12.21
N SER A 329 22.19 14.99 11.80
CA SER A 329 23.20 16.00 11.47
C SER A 329 23.62 16.85 12.67
N ALA A 330 24.83 17.41 12.59
CA ALA A 330 25.31 18.38 13.60
C ALA A 330 24.44 19.66 13.64
N ILE A 331 23.88 20.04 12.49
CA ILE A 331 22.86 21.08 12.33
C ILE A 331 21.78 20.45 11.47
N GLU A 332 20.58 20.26 12.03
CA GLU A 332 19.47 19.57 11.37
C GLU A 332 18.82 20.45 10.30
N GLY A 333 18.54 21.72 10.62
CA GLY A 333 17.87 22.63 9.69
C GLY A 333 18.75 23.08 8.53
N ASP A 334 18.12 23.22 7.36
CA ASP A 334 18.79 23.69 6.13
C ASP A 334 18.44 25.14 5.77
N ARG A 335 17.34 25.68 6.33
CA ARG A 335 16.84 27.00 5.94
C ARG A 335 17.84 28.12 6.23
N THR A 336 18.08 28.94 5.20
CA THR A 336 19.07 30.04 5.27
C THR A 336 18.45 31.42 5.51
N ASP A 337 17.13 31.50 5.63
CA ASP A 337 16.38 32.73 5.92
C ASP A 337 16.09 32.94 7.42
N GLY A 338 16.49 32.00 8.27
CA GLY A 338 16.29 32.05 9.72
C GLY A 338 14.86 31.80 10.17
N ARG A 339 13.97 31.33 9.29
CA ARG A 339 12.58 30.99 9.62
C ARG A 339 12.47 29.59 10.23
N ASP A 340 11.66 29.49 11.27
CA ASP A 340 11.21 28.22 11.82
C ASP A 340 9.76 28.01 11.38
N LEU A 341 9.60 27.26 10.30
CA LEU A 341 8.29 27.01 9.68
C LEU A 341 7.40 26.13 10.56
N THR A 342 7.98 25.31 11.45
CA THR A 342 7.21 24.50 12.39
C THR A 342 6.54 25.39 13.44
N ALA A 343 7.28 26.39 13.94
CA ALA A 343 6.75 27.39 14.86
C ALA A 343 5.73 28.33 14.18
N GLU A 344 5.98 28.71 12.91
CA GLU A 344 5.02 29.50 12.12
C GLU A 344 3.69 28.74 11.94
N TRP A 345 3.74 27.46 11.56
CA TRP A 345 2.55 26.61 11.44
C TRP A 345 1.79 26.50 12.77
N GLN A 346 2.49 26.24 13.87
CA GLN A 346 1.87 26.11 15.19
C GLN A 346 1.26 27.43 15.68
N ALA A 347 1.82 28.58 15.29
CA ALA A 347 1.28 29.90 15.57
C ALA A 347 0.02 30.20 14.73
N GLN A 348 -0.01 29.76 13.47
CA GLN A 348 -1.17 29.87 12.59
C GLN A 348 -2.32 28.96 13.05
N TYR A 349 -2.00 27.78 13.57
CA TYR A 349 -2.97 26.81 14.06
C TYR A 349 -2.75 26.45 15.54
N PRO A 350 -3.10 27.33 16.51
CA PRO A 350 -2.85 27.08 17.94
C PRO A 350 -3.54 25.85 18.54
N ALA A 351 -4.59 25.35 17.89
CA ALA A 351 -5.30 24.13 18.27
C ALA A 351 -4.80 22.88 17.52
N GLY A 352 -3.92 23.06 16.53
CA GLY A 352 -3.25 21.96 15.83
C GLY A 352 -2.17 21.32 16.69
N SER A 353 -1.86 20.06 16.39
CA SER A 353 -0.78 19.31 17.04
C SER A 353 0.39 19.16 16.08
N PHE A 354 1.55 19.74 16.43
CA PHE A 354 2.81 19.41 15.78
C PHE A 354 3.52 18.27 16.54
N VAL A 355 3.90 17.21 15.84
CA VAL A 355 4.54 16.02 16.42
C VAL A 355 5.75 15.59 15.59
N THR A 356 6.75 15.00 16.24
CA THR A 356 8.00 14.61 15.58
C THR A 356 8.45 13.19 15.86
N ASP A 357 7.70 12.43 16.65
CA ASP A 357 8.06 11.08 17.11
C ASP A 357 6.82 10.19 17.30
N GLN A 358 7.05 8.90 17.52
CA GLN A 358 5.99 7.91 17.77
C GLN A 358 5.15 8.28 19.00
N ALA A 359 5.79 8.72 20.09
CA ALA A 359 5.09 9.00 21.34
C ALA A 359 4.11 10.19 21.21
N GLY A 360 4.53 11.25 20.52
CA GLY A 360 3.70 12.39 20.17
C GLY A 360 2.57 11.98 19.23
N PHE A 361 2.85 11.17 18.21
CA PHE A 361 1.83 10.61 17.31
C PHE A 361 0.75 9.81 18.06
N ASP A 362 1.16 8.93 18.97
CA ASP A 362 0.25 8.09 19.77
C ASP A 362 -0.63 8.93 20.70
N ALA A 363 -0.11 10.06 21.19
CA ALA A 363 -0.83 10.97 22.09
C ALA A 363 -1.93 11.79 21.39
N VAL A 364 -1.96 11.84 20.06
CA VAL A 364 -2.99 12.59 19.31
C VAL A 364 -4.35 11.92 19.42
N ASP A 365 -5.32 12.63 19.99
CA ASP A 365 -6.74 12.24 19.98
C ASP A 365 -7.40 12.65 18.67
N ALA A 366 -7.63 11.67 17.80
CA ALA A 366 -8.17 11.88 16.47
C ALA A 366 -9.60 12.48 16.47
N ASN A 367 -10.36 12.34 17.56
CA ASN A 367 -11.73 12.86 17.63
C ASN A 367 -11.79 14.37 17.92
N THR A 368 -10.70 14.93 18.45
CA THR A 368 -10.69 16.32 18.96
C THR A 368 -9.60 17.18 18.35
N THR A 369 -8.54 16.57 17.80
CA THR A 369 -7.48 17.30 17.11
C THR A 369 -7.96 17.81 15.74
N PRO A 370 -8.07 19.13 15.54
CA PRO A 370 -8.55 19.69 14.28
C PRO A 370 -7.48 19.65 13.18
N ARG A 371 -6.19 19.66 13.55
CA ARG A 371 -5.06 19.57 12.62
C ARG A 371 -3.89 18.80 13.21
N LEU A 372 -3.23 18.02 12.38
CA LEU A 372 -2.03 17.26 12.72
C LEU A 372 -0.93 17.55 11.70
N PHE A 373 0.21 18.02 12.17
CA PHE A 373 1.43 18.13 11.37
C PHE A 373 2.53 17.26 11.99
N GLY A 374 2.82 16.13 11.35
CA GLY A 374 3.82 15.16 11.80
C GLY A 374 5.06 15.18 10.91
N LEU A 375 6.22 15.49 11.47
CA LEU A 375 7.51 15.40 10.79
C LEU A 375 8.46 14.47 11.55
N PHE A 376 8.48 13.20 11.17
CA PHE A 376 9.04 12.12 11.98
C PHE A 376 10.54 11.88 11.79
N ASN A 377 11.14 12.44 10.75
CA ASN A 377 12.58 12.31 10.51
C ASN A 377 13.19 13.61 9.95
N GLU A 378 14.50 13.79 10.16
CA GLU A 378 15.29 14.90 9.60
C GLU A 378 15.14 14.97 8.07
N SER A 379 15.22 13.82 7.39
CA SER A 379 15.04 13.67 5.95
C SER A 379 13.84 12.76 5.66
N HIS A 380 13.92 11.82 4.73
CA HIS A 380 12.90 10.79 4.56
C HIS A 380 12.71 9.98 5.85
N MET A 381 11.53 9.41 6.05
CA MET A 381 11.34 8.40 7.09
C MET A 381 12.24 7.19 6.82
N GLN A 382 12.48 6.36 7.82
CA GLN A 382 13.24 5.14 7.62
C GLN A 382 12.52 4.19 6.66
N TYR A 383 13.28 3.30 6.02
CA TYR A 383 12.67 2.16 5.33
C TYR A 383 11.88 1.33 6.35
N GLU A 384 10.78 0.66 5.95
CA GLU A 384 10.01 -0.15 6.91
C GLU A 384 10.88 -1.22 7.60
N VAL A 385 11.84 -1.81 6.86
CA VAL A 385 12.79 -2.79 7.42
C VAL A 385 13.76 -2.18 8.44
N ASP A 386 14.02 -0.87 8.34
CA ASP A 386 14.95 -0.13 9.20
C ASP A 386 14.25 0.69 10.29
N ARG A 387 12.91 0.80 10.24
CA ARG A 387 12.10 1.63 11.14
C ARG A 387 12.33 1.36 12.63
N GLY A 388 12.63 0.10 12.99
CA GLY A 388 12.96 -0.28 14.37
C GLY A 388 14.27 0.31 14.90
N ASN A 389 15.13 0.85 14.02
CA ASN A 389 16.38 1.52 14.37
C ASN A 389 16.22 3.05 14.51
N ASP A 390 15.02 3.59 14.30
CA ASP A 390 14.78 5.02 14.50
C ASP A 390 14.97 5.41 15.97
N ILE A 391 15.62 6.56 16.20
CA ILE A 391 16.04 7.00 17.53
C ILE A 391 14.85 7.48 18.37
N ALA A 392 13.93 8.23 17.76
CA ALA A 392 12.73 8.72 18.44
C ALA A 392 11.51 7.80 18.24
N GLY A 393 11.63 6.85 17.30
CA GLY A 393 10.53 6.05 16.80
C GLY A 393 9.67 6.85 15.84
N GLU A 394 9.13 6.18 14.82
CA GLU A 394 8.23 6.77 13.85
C GLU A 394 7.06 5.83 13.50
N PRO A 395 5.86 6.39 13.25
CA PRO A 395 4.68 5.60 12.91
C PRO A 395 4.85 4.93 11.55
N SER A 396 4.36 3.70 11.43
CA SER A 396 4.23 3.02 10.15
C SER A 396 3.25 3.75 9.23
N LEU A 397 3.35 3.50 7.92
CA LEU A 397 2.40 4.04 6.95
C LEU A 397 0.94 3.61 7.25
N ARG A 398 0.75 2.40 7.79
CA ARG A 398 -0.55 1.91 8.26
C ARG A 398 -1.10 2.75 9.41
N GLU A 399 -0.27 3.05 10.41
CA GLU A 399 -0.67 3.87 11.56
C GLU A 399 -1.01 5.29 11.13
N MET A 400 -0.15 5.93 10.32
CA MET A 400 -0.40 7.25 9.76
C MET A 400 -1.73 7.27 8.98
N THR A 401 -1.97 6.27 8.14
CA THR A 401 -3.21 6.19 7.35
C THR A 401 -4.47 6.12 8.23
N ASN A 402 -4.47 5.27 9.25
CA ASN A 402 -5.61 5.18 10.18
C ASN A 402 -5.84 6.50 10.92
N LYS A 403 -4.77 7.09 11.49
CA LYS A 403 -4.89 8.34 12.24
C LYS A 403 -5.41 9.48 11.36
N ALA A 404 -4.95 9.55 10.12
CA ALA A 404 -5.43 10.56 9.17
C ALA A 404 -6.91 10.37 8.86
N ILE A 405 -7.36 9.15 8.55
CA ILE A 405 -8.77 8.87 8.28
C ILE A 405 -9.64 9.22 9.49
N ASP A 406 -9.22 8.84 10.70
CA ASP A 406 -9.95 9.15 11.94
C ASP A 406 -10.10 10.67 12.17
N ILE A 407 -9.07 11.46 11.85
CA ILE A 407 -9.13 12.93 11.96
C ILE A 407 -10.04 13.52 10.86
N LEU A 408 -9.85 13.07 9.62
CA LEU A 408 -10.49 13.64 8.43
C LEU A 408 -11.99 13.29 8.33
N ASP A 409 -12.42 12.13 8.82
CA ASP A 409 -13.83 11.70 8.75
C ASP A 409 -14.74 12.47 9.73
N ASN A 410 -14.16 13.28 10.63
CA ASN A 410 -14.93 14.22 11.46
C ASN A 410 -15.64 15.31 10.64
N ASN A 411 -15.32 15.48 9.35
CA ASN A 411 -16.02 16.38 8.44
C ASN A 411 -17.16 15.68 7.69
N GLU A 412 -18.40 16.13 7.90
CA GLU A 412 -19.58 15.59 7.21
C GLU A 412 -19.55 15.79 5.69
N GLN A 413 -18.79 16.75 5.16
CA GLN A 413 -18.57 16.93 3.72
C GLN A 413 -17.63 15.88 3.10
N GLY A 414 -16.96 15.09 3.95
CA GLY A 414 -15.97 14.09 3.58
C GLY A 414 -14.58 14.67 3.42
N PHE A 415 -13.69 13.84 2.86
CA PHE A 415 -12.27 14.18 2.77
C PHE A 415 -11.61 13.77 1.45
N PHE A 416 -10.46 14.38 1.18
CA PHE A 416 -9.48 13.93 0.20
C PHE A 416 -8.18 13.59 0.92
N LEU A 417 -7.65 12.40 0.69
CA LEU A 417 -6.40 11.93 1.28
C LEU A 417 -5.47 11.38 0.20
N MET A 418 -4.23 11.87 0.17
CA MET A 418 -3.14 11.27 -0.60
C MET A 418 -2.21 10.52 0.35
N VAL A 419 -1.91 9.26 0.04
CA VAL A 419 -1.01 8.41 0.83
C VAL A 419 0.09 7.86 -0.08
N GLU A 420 1.34 8.14 0.26
CA GLU A 420 2.50 7.70 -0.50
C GLU A 420 3.41 6.76 0.30
N ALA A 421 3.84 5.67 -0.35
CA ALA A 421 5.01 4.90 0.08
C ALA A 421 6.23 5.27 -0.77
N GLY A 422 6.87 6.40 -0.45
CA GLY A 422 7.97 6.96 -1.24
C GLY A 422 9.30 6.19 -1.11
N ARG A 423 9.44 5.34 -0.08
CA ARG A 423 10.64 4.52 0.13
C ARG A 423 10.71 3.27 -0.75
N ILE A 424 9.65 2.92 -1.49
CA ILE A 424 9.70 1.87 -2.53
C ILE A 424 10.71 2.27 -3.62
N ASP A 425 10.52 3.46 -4.21
CA ASP A 425 11.42 4.06 -5.21
C ASP A 425 12.85 4.16 -4.69
N HIS A 426 13.05 4.73 -3.50
CA HIS A 426 14.39 4.87 -2.92
C HIS A 426 15.09 3.51 -2.73
N GLY A 427 14.36 2.46 -2.38
CA GLY A 427 14.90 1.11 -2.27
C GLY A 427 15.38 0.57 -3.62
N HIS A 428 14.60 0.81 -4.68
CA HIS A 428 14.98 0.45 -6.05
C HIS A 428 16.20 1.24 -6.54
N HIS A 429 16.21 2.56 -6.32
CA HIS A 429 17.34 3.44 -6.61
C HIS A 429 18.66 2.99 -5.97
N ALA A 430 18.59 2.53 -4.71
CA ALA A 430 19.71 1.96 -3.98
C ALA A 430 20.11 0.55 -4.47
N GLY A 431 19.33 -0.06 -5.36
CA GLY A 431 19.51 -1.44 -5.81
C GLY A 431 19.18 -2.49 -4.74
N SER A 432 18.36 -2.13 -3.73
CA SER A 432 17.90 -3.04 -2.67
C SER A 432 16.46 -3.46 -2.91
N ALA A 433 16.28 -4.62 -3.55
CA ALA A 433 14.95 -5.21 -3.66
C ALA A 433 14.36 -5.60 -2.29
N HIS A 434 15.19 -5.93 -1.30
CA HIS A 434 14.66 -6.22 0.04
C HIS A 434 13.98 -4.98 0.64
N GLY A 435 14.65 -3.82 0.60
CA GLY A 435 14.08 -2.55 1.07
C GLY A 435 12.80 -2.19 0.31
N ALA A 436 12.89 -2.12 -1.03
CA ALA A 436 11.77 -1.73 -1.88
C ALA A 436 10.52 -2.62 -1.68
N LEU A 437 10.70 -3.94 -1.62
CA LEU A 437 9.58 -4.86 -1.46
C LEU A 437 9.01 -4.85 -0.05
N THR A 438 9.81 -4.56 0.98
CA THR A 438 9.29 -4.45 2.36
C THR A 438 8.42 -3.21 2.52
N ASP A 439 8.85 -2.06 1.99
CA ASP A 439 8.03 -0.84 1.94
C ASP A 439 6.75 -1.04 1.10
N ALA A 440 6.81 -1.82 0.02
CA ALA A 440 5.62 -2.17 -0.76
C ALA A 440 4.63 -3.08 -0.01
N ILE A 441 5.10 -3.92 0.94
CA ILE A 441 4.23 -4.66 1.85
C ILE A 441 3.55 -3.69 2.84
N ALA A 442 4.31 -2.78 3.44
CA ALA A 442 3.77 -1.75 4.33
C ALA A 442 2.72 -0.87 3.63
N PHE A 443 2.93 -0.56 2.36
CA PHE A 443 1.96 0.11 1.51
C PHE A 443 0.67 -0.69 1.33
N ALA A 444 0.76 -1.99 1.04
CA ALA A 444 -0.41 -2.87 0.95
C ALA A 444 -1.18 -2.94 2.28
N ASP A 445 -0.47 -2.92 3.42
CA ASP A 445 -1.08 -2.90 4.76
C ASP A 445 -1.78 -1.57 5.06
N ALA A 446 -1.26 -0.45 4.57
CA ALA A 446 -1.91 0.87 4.64
C ALA A 446 -3.18 0.94 3.78
N VAL A 447 -3.14 0.39 2.56
CA VAL A 447 -4.33 0.23 1.71
C VAL A 447 -5.39 -0.61 2.43
N GLN A 448 -4.99 -1.74 3.03
CA GLN A 448 -5.90 -2.61 3.78
C GLN A 448 -6.57 -1.86 4.93
N ALA A 449 -5.80 -1.05 5.66
CA ALA A 449 -6.31 -0.23 6.75
C ALA A 449 -7.35 0.80 6.29
N ALA A 450 -7.12 1.48 5.16
CA ALA A 450 -8.12 2.40 4.61
C ALA A 450 -9.39 1.69 4.14
N VAL A 451 -9.27 0.49 3.56
CA VAL A 451 -10.43 -0.34 3.19
C VAL A 451 -11.24 -0.73 4.44
N GLU A 452 -10.58 -1.04 5.54
CA GLU A 452 -11.21 -1.38 6.83
C GLU A 452 -11.88 -0.17 7.49
N ALA A 453 -11.28 1.02 7.35
CA ALA A 453 -11.71 2.26 8.00
C ALA A 453 -12.79 3.03 7.23
N THR A 454 -13.15 2.63 6.00
CA THR A 454 -14.05 3.43 5.14
C THR A 454 -15.20 2.61 4.55
N ASN A 455 -16.29 3.31 4.23
CA ASN A 455 -17.45 2.72 3.58
C ASN A 455 -17.28 2.74 2.04
N PRO A 456 -17.24 1.57 1.36
CA PRO A 456 -17.05 1.50 -0.09
C PRO A 456 -18.21 2.07 -0.91
N GLU A 457 -19.39 2.33 -0.33
CA GLU A 457 -20.50 2.96 -1.04
C GLU A 457 -20.33 4.49 -1.20
N GLU A 458 -19.44 5.09 -0.43
CA GLU A 458 -19.18 6.55 -0.43
C GLU A 458 -17.71 6.92 -0.48
N THR A 459 -16.79 5.96 -0.49
CA THR A 459 -15.35 6.21 -0.57
C THR A 459 -14.78 5.61 -1.84
N LEU A 460 -14.18 6.45 -2.69
CA LEU A 460 -13.35 6.01 -3.81
C LEU A 460 -11.92 5.78 -3.28
N ILE A 461 -11.39 4.58 -3.48
CA ILE A 461 -9.97 4.28 -3.23
C ILE A 461 -9.33 3.89 -4.56
N ILE A 462 -8.26 4.59 -4.91
CA ILE A 462 -7.40 4.28 -6.07
C ILE A 462 -6.01 3.94 -5.54
N VAL A 463 -5.44 2.84 -6.02
CA VAL A 463 -4.04 2.44 -5.78
C VAL A 463 -3.32 2.44 -7.11
N THR A 464 -2.17 3.09 -7.17
CA THR A 464 -1.35 3.14 -8.38
C THR A 464 0.12 3.36 -8.04
N ALA A 465 0.93 3.52 -9.09
CA ALA A 465 2.28 4.04 -9.01
C ALA A 465 2.39 5.27 -9.91
N ASP A 466 3.40 6.08 -9.67
CA ASP A 466 3.73 7.22 -10.49
C ASP A 466 4.60 6.80 -11.69
N HIS A 467 5.52 5.86 -11.50
CA HIS A 467 6.32 5.18 -12.52
C HIS A 467 6.81 3.79 -12.07
N SER A 468 7.67 3.16 -12.86
CA SER A 468 8.31 1.88 -12.57
C SER A 468 9.82 2.05 -12.38
N HIS A 469 10.55 0.94 -12.30
CA HIS A 469 12.02 0.85 -12.24
C HIS A 469 12.55 -0.15 -13.24
N VAL A 470 13.86 -0.10 -13.55
CA VAL A 470 14.52 -1.12 -14.37
C VAL A 470 14.79 -2.41 -13.57
N PHE A 471 13.88 -2.72 -12.65
CA PHE A 471 13.78 -3.88 -11.80
C PHE A 471 13.21 -5.07 -12.57
N THR A 472 13.96 -6.17 -12.55
CA THR A 472 13.69 -7.36 -13.35
C THR A 472 13.38 -8.55 -12.45
N MET A 473 12.46 -9.39 -12.93
CA MET A 473 12.17 -10.71 -12.37
C MET A 473 12.46 -11.76 -13.44
N ALA A 474 13.55 -12.51 -13.27
CA ALA A 474 14.18 -13.33 -14.28
C ALA A 474 14.26 -14.82 -13.91
N GLY A 475 14.71 -15.62 -14.87
CA GLY A 475 14.97 -17.05 -14.72
C GLY A 475 13.72 -17.93 -14.76
N TYR A 476 13.90 -19.19 -14.35
CA TYR A 476 12.84 -20.19 -14.25
C TYR A 476 12.83 -20.82 -12.84
N PRO A 477 12.61 -20.02 -11.78
CA PRO A 477 12.53 -20.54 -10.42
C PRO A 477 11.32 -21.47 -10.27
N LYS A 478 11.47 -22.51 -9.45
CA LYS A 478 10.36 -23.36 -9.03
C LYS A 478 9.38 -22.55 -8.19
N ARG A 479 8.13 -22.98 -8.16
CA ARG A 479 7.12 -22.40 -7.28
C ARG A 479 7.57 -22.51 -5.81
N GLY A 480 7.43 -21.43 -5.04
CA GLY A 480 7.92 -21.34 -3.67
C GLY A 480 9.42 -21.10 -3.54
N ASN A 481 10.13 -20.80 -4.64
CA ASN A 481 11.51 -20.31 -4.56
C ASN A 481 11.51 -18.95 -3.86
N PRO A 482 12.40 -18.70 -2.88
CA PRO A 482 12.49 -17.39 -2.25
C PRO A 482 12.65 -16.29 -3.31
N ILE A 483 11.79 -15.28 -3.28
CA ILE A 483 11.77 -14.26 -4.35
C ILE A 483 13.05 -13.41 -4.34
N LEU A 484 13.63 -13.16 -3.15
CA LEU A 484 14.95 -12.54 -2.96
C LEU A 484 16.11 -13.53 -3.20
N GLY A 485 15.81 -14.79 -3.53
CA GLY A 485 16.78 -15.87 -3.63
C GLY A 485 17.48 -16.00 -4.98
N LYS A 486 18.42 -16.93 -5.00
CA LYS A 486 18.96 -17.51 -6.24
C LYS A 486 17.88 -18.32 -6.94
N VAL A 487 17.97 -18.43 -8.27
CA VAL A 487 17.06 -19.27 -9.04
C VAL A 487 17.31 -20.74 -8.71
N VAL A 488 16.31 -21.47 -8.22
CA VAL A 488 16.33 -22.94 -8.14
C VAL A 488 15.25 -23.49 -9.06
N SER A 489 15.64 -24.27 -10.08
CA SER A 489 14.68 -24.81 -11.06
C SER A 489 13.82 -25.96 -10.53
N VAL A 490 12.70 -26.23 -11.21
CA VAL A 490 11.78 -27.34 -10.90
C VAL A 490 12.53 -28.67 -10.93
N GLY A 491 12.37 -29.47 -9.87
CA GLY A 491 13.08 -30.75 -9.71
C GLY A 491 14.50 -30.65 -9.15
N SER A 492 14.96 -29.44 -8.80
CA SER A 492 16.27 -29.20 -8.17
C SER A 492 16.13 -28.70 -6.73
N THR A 493 17.19 -28.95 -5.95
CA THR A 493 17.46 -28.30 -4.66
C THR A 493 18.62 -27.31 -4.74
N GLU A 494 19.44 -27.40 -5.78
CA GLU A 494 20.62 -26.57 -5.97
C GLU A 494 20.31 -25.34 -6.84
N PRO A 495 21.00 -24.21 -6.61
CA PRO A 495 20.93 -23.04 -7.49
C PRO A 495 21.28 -23.39 -8.94
N SER A 496 20.49 -22.85 -9.86
CA SER A 496 20.74 -22.92 -11.29
C SER A 496 21.95 -22.05 -11.64
N LEU A 497 22.85 -22.61 -12.43
CA LEU A 497 24.04 -21.91 -12.92
C LEU A 497 23.77 -21.28 -14.28
N ALA A 498 24.30 -20.08 -14.50
CA ALA A 498 24.34 -19.47 -15.82
C ALA A 498 25.50 -20.06 -16.67
N SER A 499 25.64 -19.62 -17.92
CA SER A 499 26.65 -20.15 -18.86
C SER A 499 28.11 -19.94 -18.43
N ASP A 500 28.35 -19.03 -17.50
CA ASP A 500 29.65 -18.77 -16.86
C ASP A 500 29.91 -19.65 -15.62
N GLY A 501 28.99 -20.56 -15.30
CA GLY A 501 29.10 -21.48 -14.17
C GLY A 501 28.79 -20.84 -12.81
N MET A 502 28.32 -19.59 -12.77
CA MET A 502 27.95 -18.90 -11.53
C MET A 502 26.43 -18.88 -11.33
N PRO A 503 25.94 -19.00 -10.08
CA PRO A 503 24.52 -18.83 -9.78
C PRO A 503 24.08 -17.38 -10.04
N TYR A 504 22.76 -17.18 -10.16
CA TYR A 504 22.16 -15.86 -10.37
C TYR A 504 20.83 -15.75 -9.60
N THR A 505 20.41 -14.52 -9.29
CA THR A 505 19.19 -14.21 -8.54
C THR A 505 17.95 -14.15 -9.45
N THR A 506 16.79 -14.40 -8.85
CA THR A 506 15.51 -14.15 -9.53
C THR A 506 15.32 -12.67 -9.79
N LEU A 507 15.73 -11.81 -8.86
CA LEU A 507 15.60 -10.36 -8.99
C LEU A 507 16.93 -9.71 -9.37
N GLY A 508 16.87 -8.64 -10.15
CA GLY A 508 18.04 -7.87 -10.55
C GLY A 508 17.67 -6.52 -11.15
N TYR A 509 18.67 -5.70 -11.46
CA TYR A 509 18.46 -4.39 -12.10
C TYR A 509 19.23 -4.28 -13.41
N THR A 510 18.73 -3.45 -14.33
CA THR A 510 19.47 -3.18 -15.58
C THR A 510 20.63 -2.22 -15.34
N ASN A 511 20.45 -1.19 -14.52
CA ASN A 511 21.48 -0.22 -14.16
C ASN A 511 21.46 0.08 -12.66
N GLY A 512 22.39 0.90 -12.18
CA GLY A 512 22.50 1.26 -10.75
C GLY A 512 23.90 1.04 -10.19
N LYS A 513 24.00 1.07 -8.85
CA LYS A 513 25.26 0.78 -8.14
C LYS A 513 25.66 -0.69 -8.20
N GLY A 514 24.70 -1.60 -8.44
CA GLY A 514 24.94 -3.04 -8.53
C GLY A 514 25.27 -3.70 -7.19
N PHE A 515 26.01 -4.81 -7.26
CA PHE A 515 26.17 -5.78 -6.19
C PHE A 515 26.73 -5.19 -4.89
N ARG A 516 26.11 -5.58 -3.77
CA ARG A 516 26.65 -5.45 -2.40
C ARG A 516 26.24 -6.64 -1.56
N ASP A 517 27.09 -6.99 -0.60
CA ASP A 517 26.79 -7.90 0.49
C ASP A 517 27.17 -7.19 1.80
N LEU A 518 26.19 -6.53 2.41
CA LEU A 518 26.33 -5.78 3.67
C LEU A 518 25.78 -6.58 4.86
N GLY A 519 25.51 -7.88 4.69
CA GLY A 519 24.95 -8.74 5.73
C GLY A 519 23.58 -8.26 6.20
N ALA A 520 23.46 -7.96 7.50
CA ALA A 520 22.20 -7.59 8.15
C ALA A 520 21.93 -6.07 8.17
N GLU A 521 22.62 -5.29 7.33
CA GLU A 521 22.30 -3.87 7.14
C GLU A 521 20.85 -3.72 6.67
N THR A 522 20.11 -2.79 7.26
CA THR A 522 18.68 -2.56 7.00
C THR A 522 18.46 -1.24 6.26
N ASN A 523 19.39 -0.29 6.36
CA ASN A 523 19.34 0.94 5.62
C ASN A 523 19.92 0.76 4.21
N ALA A 524 19.05 0.72 3.19
CA ALA A 524 19.48 0.56 1.80
C ALA A 524 20.38 1.72 1.31
N ASP A 525 20.31 2.90 1.94
CA ASP A 525 21.14 4.04 1.57
C ASP A 525 22.63 3.82 1.89
N ALA A 526 22.97 2.81 2.71
CA ALA A 526 24.36 2.41 2.96
C ALA A 526 25.13 2.11 1.66
N SER A 527 24.44 1.67 0.60
CA SER A 527 25.04 1.45 -0.72
C SER A 527 25.66 2.71 -1.34
N TYR A 528 25.15 3.91 -1.03
CA TYR A 528 25.64 5.17 -1.59
C TYR A 528 27.04 5.56 -1.10
N SER A 529 27.52 4.95 0.00
CA SER A 529 28.84 5.20 0.57
C SER A 529 30.01 4.56 -0.18
N ALA A 530 29.73 3.75 -1.22
CA ALA A 530 30.73 3.01 -1.98
C ALA A 530 30.55 3.11 -3.51
N ASP A 531 31.65 2.97 -4.25
CA ASP A 531 31.69 2.98 -5.71
C ASP A 531 30.88 1.83 -6.34
N ALA A 532 30.23 2.06 -7.48
CA ALA A 532 29.41 1.05 -8.15
C ALA A 532 30.20 -0.26 -8.45
N VAL A 533 29.55 -1.41 -8.21
CA VAL A 533 30.05 -2.76 -8.53
C VAL A 533 29.04 -3.44 -9.43
N THR A 534 29.24 -3.32 -10.75
CA THR A 534 28.34 -3.89 -11.77
C THR A 534 28.94 -5.11 -12.47
N GLY A 535 28.09 -5.88 -13.14
CA GLY A 535 28.46 -7.13 -13.79
C GLY A 535 28.37 -8.35 -12.87
N ARG A 536 28.65 -9.53 -13.43
CA ARG A 536 28.49 -10.82 -12.75
C ARG A 536 29.47 -11.00 -11.59
N GLN A 537 28.94 -11.42 -10.46
CA GLN A 537 29.62 -11.79 -9.22
C GLN A 537 29.38 -13.27 -8.92
N ASP A 538 30.32 -13.89 -8.21
CA ASP A 538 30.12 -15.25 -7.73
C ASP A 538 29.24 -15.25 -6.46
N LEU A 539 27.95 -15.50 -6.66
CA LEU A 539 26.97 -15.55 -5.58
C LEU A 539 26.95 -16.89 -4.85
N SER A 540 27.86 -17.83 -5.13
CA SER A 540 27.80 -19.19 -4.54
C SER A 540 27.72 -19.17 -3.02
N MET A 541 28.53 -18.33 -2.37
CA MET A 541 28.62 -18.21 -0.91
C MET A 541 27.88 -16.99 -0.32
N VAL A 542 27.19 -16.21 -1.15
CA VAL A 542 26.46 -15.00 -0.73
C VAL A 542 25.06 -15.37 -0.28
N ASP A 543 24.60 -14.81 0.85
CA ASP A 543 23.20 -14.87 1.25
C ASP A 543 22.40 -13.75 0.56
N THR A 544 21.79 -14.08 -0.58
CA THR A 544 21.07 -13.10 -1.40
C THR A 544 19.72 -12.69 -0.79
N GLN A 545 19.26 -13.37 0.28
CA GLN A 545 18.02 -13.04 0.96
C GLN A 545 18.22 -12.06 2.12
N SER A 546 19.47 -11.74 2.46
CA SER A 546 19.79 -10.81 3.54
C SER A 546 19.31 -9.39 3.22
N THR A 547 19.02 -8.61 4.26
CA THR A 547 18.54 -7.22 4.14
C THR A 547 19.58 -6.31 3.47
N GLY A 548 20.87 -6.58 3.70
CA GLY A 548 22.00 -5.83 3.16
C GLY A 548 22.48 -6.32 1.80
N PHE A 549 21.75 -7.22 1.14
CA PHE A 549 22.07 -7.65 -0.22
C PHE A 549 21.48 -6.70 -1.26
N HIS A 550 22.36 -6.11 -2.08
CA HIS A 550 21.98 -5.30 -3.23
C HIS A 550 22.21 -6.10 -4.50
N GLN A 551 21.19 -6.18 -5.36
CA GLN A 551 21.22 -7.05 -6.53
C GLN A 551 22.27 -6.59 -7.56
N GLU A 552 22.70 -7.53 -8.41
CA GLU A 552 23.57 -7.21 -9.54
C GLU A 552 22.88 -6.22 -10.51
N ALA A 553 23.69 -5.33 -11.09
CA ALA A 553 23.28 -4.44 -12.17
C ALA A 553 24.25 -4.54 -13.35
N LEU A 554 23.77 -4.30 -14.57
CA LEU A 554 24.60 -4.38 -15.78
C LEU A 554 25.34 -3.07 -16.08
N VAL A 555 24.64 -1.94 -16.02
CA VAL A 555 25.20 -0.61 -16.38
C VAL A 555 25.44 0.23 -15.12
N PRO A 556 26.68 0.67 -14.85
CA PRO A 556 27.00 1.43 -13.64
C PRO A 556 26.45 2.85 -13.70
N THR A 557 25.67 3.21 -12.69
CA THR A 557 25.17 4.58 -12.46
C THR A 557 25.22 4.89 -10.96
N SER A 558 25.17 6.17 -10.59
CA SER A 558 25.20 6.60 -9.18
C SER A 558 23.93 6.23 -8.41
N SER A 559 22.83 6.06 -9.12
CA SER A 559 21.53 5.56 -8.67
C SER A 559 20.95 4.70 -9.79
N GLU A 560 20.20 3.65 -9.47
CA GLU A 560 19.37 2.98 -10.47
C GLU A 560 18.34 3.98 -11.04
N THR A 561 17.82 3.75 -12.26
CA THR A 561 16.88 4.66 -12.92
C THR A 561 15.44 4.13 -12.88
N HIS A 562 14.47 5.04 -12.87
CA HIS A 562 13.08 4.70 -13.20
C HIS A 562 12.97 3.97 -14.55
N ALA A 563 11.82 3.36 -14.80
CA ALA A 563 11.43 2.80 -16.07
C ALA A 563 10.11 3.41 -16.59
N GLY A 564 9.97 3.45 -17.91
CA GLY A 564 8.91 4.17 -18.63
C GLY A 564 7.77 3.29 -19.14
N GLU A 565 7.67 2.03 -18.71
CA GLU A 565 6.51 1.20 -19.02
C GLU A 565 5.28 1.61 -18.20
N ASP A 566 4.12 1.13 -18.67
CA ASP A 566 2.86 1.36 -18.00
C ASP A 566 2.82 0.74 -16.59
N VAL A 567 2.17 1.43 -15.66
CA VAL A 567 1.97 0.96 -14.28
C VAL A 567 0.51 0.58 -14.04
N GLY A 568 0.25 -0.21 -12.99
CA GLY A 568 -1.09 -0.64 -12.62
C GLY A 568 -1.92 0.48 -11.98
N ILE A 569 -3.22 0.47 -12.25
CA ILE A 569 -4.23 1.21 -11.48
C ILE A 569 -5.22 0.18 -10.94
N TYR A 570 -5.51 0.21 -9.65
CA TYR A 570 -6.50 -0.64 -8.98
C TYR A 570 -7.50 0.26 -8.26
N ALA A 571 -8.80 0.00 -8.39
CA ALA A 571 -9.80 0.86 -7.76
C ALA A 571 -11.05 0.14 -7.25
N GLN A 572 -11.63 0.71 -6.18
CA GLN A 572 -12.93 0.35 -5.64
C GLN A 572 -13.73 1.58 -5.23
N GLY A 573 -15.06 1.42 -5.10
CA GLY A 573 -15.98 2.48 -4.69
C GLY A 573 -16.57 3.29 -5.86
N PRO A 574 -17.20 4.44 -5.58
CA PRO A 574 -17.90 5.24 -6.60
C PRO A 574 -16.97 5.69 -7.73
N GLY A 575 -17.37 5.47 -8.98
CA GLY A 575 -16.58 5.82 -10.15
C GLY A 575 -15.42 4.86 -10.52
N ALA A 576 -15.08 3.89 -9.66
CA ALA A 576 -13.93 2.99 -9.90
C ALA A 576 -14.02 2.18 -11.20
N HIS A 577 -15.22 1.86 -11.66
CA HIS A 577 -15.47 1.14 -12.92
C HIS A 577 -15.03 1.88 -14.20
N LEU A 578 -14.70 3.17 -14.08
CA LEU A 578 -14.14 3.96 -15.19
C LEU A 578 -12.67 3.61 -15.45
N ILE A 579 -11.99 2.96 -14.48
CA ILE A 579 -10.63 2.47 -14.63
C ILE A 579 -10.67 1.12 -15.35
N THR A 580 -10.47 1.18 -16.67
CA THR A 580 -10.38 0.00 -17.54
C THR A 580 -9.36 0.23 -18.65
N GLY A 581 -8.78 -0.84 -19.19
CA GLY A 581 -7.86 -0.76 -20.34
C GLY A 581 -6.55 -0.02 -20.02
N THR A 582 -6.02 0.68 -21.01
CA THR A 582 -4.78 1.48 -20.91
C THR A 582 -5.10 2.95 -21.08
N ASN A 583 -4.65 3.78 -20.15
CA ASN A 583 -5.05 5.17 -20.01
C ASN A 583 -3.83 6.10 -19.95
N GLU A 584 -4.03 7.38 -20.23
CA GLU A 584 -3.09 8.39 -19.73
C GLU A 584 -3.14 8.41 -18.20
N GLN A 585 -2.01 8.62 -17.54
CA GLN A 585 -1.95 8.74 -16.09
C GLN A 585 -2.86 9.86 -15.54
N SER A 586 -3.09 10.93 -16.32
CA SER A 586 -4.02 12.00 -15.97
C SER A 586 -5.48 11.57 -15.82
N VAL A 587 -5.86 10.39 -16.29
CA VAL A 587 -7.22 9.85 -16.07
C VAL A 587 -7.56 9.73 -14.60
N ILE A 588 -6.56 9.53 -13.74
CA ILE A 588 -6.75 9.34 -12.30
C ILE A 588 -7.44 10.56 -11.69
N PHE A 589 -6.97 11.77 -12.03
CA PHE A 589 -7.64 13.02 -11.66
C PHE A 589 -9.10 13.04 -12.11
N HIS A 590 -9.37 12.72 -13.38
CA HIS A 590 -10.72 12.78 -13.93
C HIS A 590 -11.68 11.76 -13.31
N VAL A 591 -11.17 10.60 -12.88
CA VAL A 591 -11.97 9.61 -12.13
C VAL A 591 -12.29 10.13 -10.73
N MET A 592 -11.30 10.73 -10.04
CA MET A 592 -11.52 11.37 -8.74
C MET A 592 -12.54 12.52 -8.84
N ASP A 593 -12.39 13.41 -9.83
CA ASP A 593 -13.32 14.50 -10.09
C ASP A 593 -14.72 13.97 -10.46
N TYR A 594 -14.83 12.95 -11.31
CA TYR A 594 -16.13 12.33 -11.60
C TYR A 594 -16.79 11.78 -10.34
N ALA A 595 -16.01 11.09 -9.49
CA ALA A 595 -16.54 10.42 -8.31
C ALA A 595 -17.03 11.40 -7.25
N ALA A 596 -16.31 12.50 -6.97
CA ALA A 596 -16.69 13.47 -5.93
C ALA A 596 -17.26 14.80 -6.45
N ASP A 597 -17.26 15.02 -7.77
CA ASP A 597 -17.69 16.25 -8.45
C ASP A 597 -16.92 17.48 -7.97
N LEU A 598 -15.60 17.32 -7.84
CA LEU A 598 -14.70 18.30 -7.18
C LEU A 598 -14.74 19.66 -7.86
N VAL A 599 -14.59 19.70 -9.19
CA VAL A 599 -14.58 20.96 -9.96
C VAL A 599 -15.90 21.70 -9.80
N VAL A 600 -17.03 21.02 -9.97
CA VAL A 600 -18.36 21.65 -9.90
C VAL A 600 -18.65 22.15 -8.48
N LYS A 601 -18.30 21.38 -7.45
CA LYS A 601 -18.48 21.80 -6.05
C LYS A 601 -17.58 22.98 -5.68
N ALA A 602 -16.34 22.98 -6.16
CA ALA A 602 -15.43 24.10 -5.96
C ALA A 602 -15.96 25.37 -6.65
N GLU A 603 -16.40 25.28 -7.91
CA GLU A 603 -17.03 26.40 -8.62
C GLU A 603 -18.27 26.93 -7.89
N GLN A 604 -19.09 26.04 -7.32
CA GLN A 604 -20.27 26.44 -6.53
C GLN A 604 -19.90 27.12 -5.22
N ALA A 605 -18.80 26.74 -4.57
CA ALA A 605 -18.34 27.35 -3.34
C ALA A 605 -17.70 28.74 -3.54
N LEU A 606 -17.16 29.00 -4.74
CA LEU A 606 -16.57 30.29 -5.11
C LEU A 606 -17.60 31.35 -5.57
N ASN A 607 -18.79 30.93 -5.99
CA ASN A 607 -19.88 31.81 -6.44
C ASN A 607 -20.87 32.10 -5.31
#